data_AF-A0AA46Z0S0-F1
#
_entry.id   AF-A0AA46Z0S0-F1
#
_cell.length_a   1.000
_cell.length_b   1.000
_cell.length_c   1.000
_cell.angle_alpha   90.00
_cell.angle_beta   90.00
_cell.angle_gamma   90.00
#
_symmetry.space_group_name_H-M   'P 1'
#
loop_
_entity.id
_entity.type
_entity.pdbx_description
1 polymer ?
#
loop_
_entity_poly.entity_id
_entity_poly.type
_entity_poly.pdbx_seq_one_letter_code
_entity_poly.pdbx_strand_id
1 'polypeptide(L)'
;MVYLVEKPDPGEIIIVEAKGGSSPLGSRKIGNMAYQQGTTEYAAAIIGEMSKNERGTTEWEAATEIKLALKRGRPIRYIHTQTAIYDAGQVSKVKGKEFKIDLGEL
;
A
#
# COMPACT_ATOMS: atom_id res chain seq x y z
N MET A 1 5.58 -14.56 6.95
CA MET A 1 4.70 -14.53 5.78
C MET A 1 5.48 -13.87 4.67
N VAL A 2 6.15 -14.69 3.87
CA VAL A 2 6.63 -14.29 2.55
C VAL A 2 5.44 -14.53 1.63
N TYR A 3 4.98 -13.50 0.92
CA TYR A 3 3.95 -13.70 -0.10
C TYR A 3 4.64 -14.18 -1.37
N LEU A 4 4.54 -15.48 -1.63
CA LEU A 4 4.94 -16.02 -2.91
C LEU A 4 3.82 -15.67 -3.91
N VAL A 5 4.08 -14.71 -4.79
CA VAL A 5 3.23 -14.45 -5.94
C VAL A 5 3.86 -15.18 -7.10
N GLU A 6 3.48 -16.45 -7.29
CA GLU A 6 4.13 -17.33 -8.28
C GLU A 6 4.02 -16.79 -9.71
N LYS A 7 2.96 -16.03 -10.00
CA LYS A 7 2.79 -15.31 -11.25
C LYS A 7 1.70 -14.24 -11.10
N PRO A 8 2.05 -12.95 -10.91
CA PRO A 8 1.03 -11.91 -10.91
C PRO A 8 0.36 -11.85 -12.28
N ASP A 9 -0.91 -11.45 -12.31
CA ASP A 9 -1.59 -11.20 -13.58
C ASP A 9 -0.84 -10.11 -14.34
N PRO A 10 -0.75 -10.16 -15.68
CA PRO A 10 -0.06 -9.13 -16.45
C PRO A 10 -0.59 -7.72 -16.12
N GLY A 11 0.26 -6.90 -15.52
CA GLY A 11 -0.07 -5.54 -15.13
C GLY A 11 -0.84 -5.41 -13.80
N GLU A 12 -0.93 -6.47 -12.99
CA GLU A 12 -1.33 -6.41 -11.59
C GLU A 12 -0.41 -5.45 -10.82
N ILE A 13 -1.03 -4.61 -9.98
CA ILE A 13 -0.31 -3.70 -9.09
C ILE A 13 -0.40 -4.21 -7.65
N ILE A 14 0.75 -4.40 -7.02
CA ILE A 14 0.83 -4.78 -5.61
C ILE A 14 1.35 -3.58 -4.81
N ILE A 15 0.48 -3.00 -3.99
CA ILE A 15 0.83 -1.94 -3.06
C ILE A 15 1.31 -2.60 -1.78
N VAL A 16 2.59 -2.43 -1.45
CA VAL A 16 3.18 -2.96 -0.23
C VAL A 16 3.42 -1.84 0.76
N GLU A 17 2.80 -1.96 1.92
CA GLU A 17 3.07 -1.08 3.06
C GLU A 17 3.94 -1.82 4.07
N ALA A 18 5.17 -1.33 4.28
CA ALA A 18 6.12 -1.95 5.18
C ALA A 18 6.21 -1.19 6.50
N LYS A 19 6.12 -1.91 7.62
CA LYS A 19 6.25 -1.38 8.96
C LYS A 19 7.28 -2.16 9.78
N GLY A 20 8.25 -1.43 10.31
CA GLY A 20 9.20 -1.95 11.29
C GLY A 20 8.64 -1.95 12.71
N GLY A 21 9.00 -2.96 13.49
CA GLY A 21 8.69 -3.07 14.91
C GLY A 21 7.27 -3.53 15.24
N SER A 22 6.90 -3.39 16.52
CA SER A 22 5.61 -3.83 17.06
C SER A 22 4.56 -2.73 17.16
N SER A 23 4.86 -1.50 16.74
CA SER A 23 3.94 -0.38 16.87
C SER A 23 2.61 -0.64 16.13
N PRO A 24 1.48 -0.11 16.62
CA PRO A 24 0.20 -0.18 15.92
C PRO A 24 0.28 0.38 14.50
N LEU A 25 -0.59 -0.09 13.61
CA LEU A 25 -0.77 0.48 12.28
C LEU A 25 -0.93 1.99 12.39
N GLY A 26 -0.23 2.72 11.53
CA GLY A 26 -0.36 4.15 11.43
C GLY A 26 -1.78 4.53 11.04
N SER A 27 -2.15 5.77 11.35
CA SER A 27 -3.38 6.37 10.88
C SER A 27 -3.08 7.74 10.31
N ARG A 28 -3.78 8.13 9.25
CA ARG A 28 -3.72 9.48 8.69
C ARG A 28 -5.06 10.17 8.90
N LYS A 29 -5.01 11.42 9.35
CA LYS A 29 -6.20 12.27 9.42
C LYS A 29 -6.51 12.81 8.02
N ILE A 30 -7.70 12.52 7.53
CA ILE A 30 -8.22 12.98 6.24
C ILE A 30 -9.55 13.68 6.54
N GLY A 31 -9.56 15.01 6.39
CA GLY A 31 -10.64 15.85 6.93
C GLY A 31 -10.75 15.71 8.45
N ASN A 32 -11.92 15.34 8.95
CA ASN A 32 -12.19 15.15 10.38
C ASN A 32 -12.04 13.70 10.86
N MET A 33 -11.75 12.75 9.96
CA MET A 33 -11.65 11.33 10.29
C MET A 33 -10.20 10.85 10.26
N ALA A 34 -9.86 9.93 11.16
CA ALA A 34 -8.58 9.24 11.15
C ALA A 34 -8.77 7.86 10.51
N TYR A 35 -8.10 7.64 9.39
CA TYR A 35 -8.14 6.38 8.67
C TYR A 35 -6.88 5.59 8.93
N GLN A 36 -7.04 4.30 9.22
CA GLN A 36 -5.93 3.41 9.51
C GLN A 36 -5.32 2.86 8.22
N GLN A 37 -4.02 2.57 8.26
CA GLN A 37 -3.35 1.81 7.21
C GLN A 37 -4.11 0.50 6.90
N GLY A 38 -4.20 0.15 5.61
CA GLY A 38 -4.97 -1.01 5.15
C GLY A 38 -6.47 -0.78 4.94
N THR A 39 -6.99 0.44 5.14
CA THR A 39 -8.35 0.78 4.67
C THR A 39 -8.34 1.41 3.28
N THR A 40 -9.48 1.33 2.59
CA THR A 40 -9.71 1.96 1.30
C THR A 40 -9.38 3.46 1.31
N GLU A 41 -9.89 4.19 2.31
CA GLU A 41 -9.79 5.64 2.36
C GLU A 41 -8.37 6.10 2.63
N TYR A 42 -7.63 5.35 3.45
CA TYR A 42 -6.22 5.59 3.66
C TYR A 42 -5.44 5.41 2.34
N ALA A 43 -5.66 4.28 1.65
CA ALA A 43 -5.01 4.01 0.38
C ALA A 43 -5.35 5.09 -0.66
N ALA A 44 -6.61 5.47 -0.78
CA ALA A 44 -7.05 6.52 -1.70
C ALA A 44 -6.41 7.88 -1.41
N ALA A 45 -6.30 8.26 -0.14
CA ALA A 45 -5.64 9.50 0.23
C ALA A 45 -4.14 9.49 -0.07
N ILE A 46 -3.44 8.38 0.17
CA ILE A 46 -2.02 8.27 -0.19
C ILE A 46 -1.83 8.39 -1.70
N ILE A 47 -2.64 7.68 -2.50
CA ILE A 47 -2.60 7.76 -3.97
C ILE A 47 -2.91 9.19 -4.45
N GLY A 48 -3.90 9.85 -3.84
CA GLY A 48 -4.26 11.23 -4.13
C GLY A 48 -3.14 12.22 -3.84
N GLU A 49 -2.41 12.02 -2.74
CA GLU A 49 -1.26 12.85 -2.37
C GLU A 49 -0.07 12.61 -3.29
N MET A 50 0.21 11.35 -3.62
CA MET A 50 1.22 10.98 -4.61
C MET A 50 0.94 11.67 -5.96
N SER A 51 -0.33 11.72 -6.38
CA SER A 51 -0.76 12.39 -7.63
C SER A 51 -0.51 13.90 -7.67
N LYS A 52 -0.33 14.56 -6.51
CA LYS A 52 -0.07 16.00 -6.41
C LYS A 52 1.41 16.35 -6.58
N ASN A 53 2.31 15.36 -6.55
CA ASN A 53 3.73 15.60 -6.78
C ASN A 53 3.98 16.06 -8.23
N GLU A 54 5.16 16.64 -8.44
CA GLU A 54 5.59 17.05 -9.77
C GLU A 54 5.58 15.86 -10.75
N ARG A 55 5.18 16.13 -11.99
CA ARG A 55 5.11 15.12 -13.04
C ARG A 55 6.50 14.54 -13.30
N GLY A 56 6.60 13.20 -13.35
CA GLY A 56 7.86 12.48 -13.56
C GLY A 56 8.60 12.11 -12.27
N THR A 57 8.06 12.47 -11.11
CA THR A 57 8.50 11.88 -9.83
C THR A 57 8.01 10.44 -9.70
N THR A 58 8.75 9.61 -8.96
CA THR A 58 8.38 8.21 -8.68
C THR A 58 6.97 8.10 -8.09
N GLU A 59 6.61 9.02 -7.18
CA GLU A 59 5.30 9.09 -6.55
C GLU A 59 4.20 9.38 -7.59
N TRP A 60 4.41 10.38 -8.43
CA TRP A 60 3.44 10.73 -9.48
C TRP A 60 3.24 9.59 -10.48
N GLU A 61 4.33 8.94 -10.90
CA GLU A 61 4.30 7.81 -11.82
C GLU A 61 3.57 6.61 -11.21
N ALA A 62 3.88 6.27 -9.96
CA ALA A 62 3.20 5.19 -9.25
C ALA A 62 1.70 5.46 -9.09
N ALA A 63 1.30 6.69 -8.73
CA ALA A 63 -0.11 7.05 -8.65
C ALA A 63 -0.81 6.96 -10.01
N THR A 64 -0.11 7.36 -11.08
CA THR A 64 -0.63 7.28 -12.45
C THR A 64 -0.85 5.83 -12.87
N GLU A 65 0.10 4.94 -12.61
CA GLU A 65 -0.06 3.51 -12.93
C GLU A 65 -1.17 2.84 -12.12
N ILE A 66 -1.32 3.18 -10.84
CA ILE A 66 -2.43 2.71 -9.99
C ILE A 66 -3.78 3.14 -10.59
N LYS A 67 -3.92 4.42 -10.95
CA LYS A 67 -5.15 4.93 -11.58
C LYS A 67 -5.43 4.29 -12.94
N LEU A 68 -4.40 4.09 -13.75
CA LEU A 68 -4.51 3.37 -15.02
C LEU A 68 -4.86 1.90 -14.83
N ALA A 69 -4.41 1.27 -13.75
CA ALA A 69 -4.78 -0.09 -13.39
C ALA A 69 -6.28 -0.18 -13.06
N LEU A 70 -6.78 0.72 -12.20
CA LEU A 70 -8.21 0.84 -11.86
C LEU A 70 -9.06 1.03 -13.11
N LYS A 71 -8.71 2.03 -13.95
CA LYS A 71 -9.45 2.33 -15.19
C LYS A 71 -9.51 1.16 -16.17
N ARG A 72 -8.50 0.30 -16.17
CA ARG A 72 -8.41 -0.87 -17.06
C ARG A 72 -8.94 -2.15 -16.42
N GLY A 73 -9.46 -2.09 -15.19
CA GLY A 73 -9.90 -3.27 -14.43
C GLY A 73 -8.76 -4.24 -14.10
N ARG A 74 -7.51 -3.76 -14.03
CA ARG A 74 -6.36 -4.58 -13.64
C ARG A 74 -6.40 -4.81 -12.12
N PRO A 75 -6.06 -6.02 -11.64
CA PRO A 75 -6.08 -6.31 -10.21
C PRO A 75 -5.13 -5.39 -9.42
N ILE A 76 -5.60 -4.92 -8.26
CA ILE A 76 -4.78 -4.19 -7.29
C ILE A 76 -4.88 -4.88 -5.95
N ARG A 77 -3.73 -5.26 -5.39
CA ARG A 77 -3.63 -5.88 -4.06
C ARG A 77 -2.93 -4.96 -3.10
N TYR A 78 -3.41 -4.95 -1.86
CA TYR A 78 -2.83 -4.14 -0.81
C TYR A 78 -2.29 -5.06 0.29
N ILE A 79 -0.98 -5.08 0.45
CA ILE A 79 -0.30 -5.96 1.38
C ILE A 79 0.40 -5.11 2.43
N HIS A 80 0.04 -5.31 3.68
CA HIS A 80 0.83 -4.79 4.79
C HIS A 80 1.82 -5.85 5.25
N THR A 81 3.05 -5.42 5.49
CA THR A 81 4.11 -6.25 6.06
C THR A 81 4.61 -5.63 7.34
N GLN A 82 4.74 -6.45 8.38
CA GLN A 82 5.27 -6.07 9.68
C GLN A 82 6.49 -6.91 9.98
N THR A 83 7.63 -6.27 10.17
CA THR A 83 8.87 -6.94 10.58
C THR A 83 9.11 -6.68 12.05
N ALA A 84 9.17 -7.74 12.85
CA ALA A 84 9.60 -7.58 14.23
C ALA A 84 11.10 -7.23 14.23
N ILE A 85 11.44 -6.04 14.74
CA ILE A 85 12.82 -5.63 14.94
C ILE A 85 13.17 -6.01 16.38
N TYR A 86 14.09 -6.98 16.54
CA TYR A 86 14.70 -7.30 17.81
C TYR A 86 16.09 -6.65 17.88
N ASP A 87 16.64 -6.51 19.08
CA ASP A 87 17.96 -5.91 19.29
C ASP A 87 19.02 -6.57 18.38
N ALA A 88 19.86 -5.73 17.76
CA ALA A 88 20.87 -6.04 16.74
C ALA A 88 20.42 -6.09 15.25
N GLY A 89 19.26 -5.53 14.89
CA GLY A 89 18.95 -5.19 13.49
C GLY A 89 18.72 -6.39 12.56
N GLN A 90 18.62 -7.60 13.12
CA GLN A 90 18.31 -8.82 12.36
C GLN A 90 16.79 -9.00 12.25
N VAL A 91 16.32 -9.23 11.02
CA VAL A 91 14.92 -9.56 10.73
C VAL A 91 14.71 -11.04 11.03
N SER A 92 14.08 -11.37 12.16
CA SER A 92 13.79 -12.76 12.54
C SER A 92 12.45 -13.25 11.98
N LYS A 93 11.49 -12.35 11.77
CA LYS A 93 10.14 -12.69 11.30
C LYS A 93 9.47 -11.52 10.57
N VAL A 94 9.04 -11.80 9.34
CA VAL A 94 8.09 -10.94 8.61
C VAL A 94 6.69 -11.50 8.82
N LYS A 95 5.75 -10.69 9.27
CA LYS A 95 4.31 -10.95 9.21
C LYS A 95 3.75 -10.17 8.04
N GLY A 96 2.76 -10.74 7.37
CA GLY A 96 2.15 -10.12 6.21
C GLY A 96 0.65 -10.31 6.29
N LYS A 97 -0.10 -9.29 5.91
CA LYS A 97 -1.58 -9.32 5.85
C LYS A 97 -2.03 -8.59 4.59
N GLU A 98 -2.79 -9.30 3.76
CA GLU A 98 -3.48 -8.69 2.64
C GLU A 98 -4.77 -8.02 3.15
N PHE A 99 -5.00 -6.80 2.71
CA PHE A 99 -6.19 -6.02 3.00
C PHE A 99 -7.09 -5.99 1.77
N LYS A 100 -8.38 -6.24 2.01
CA LYS A 100 -9.40 -5.99 0.99
C LYS A 100 -9.67 -4.50 0.97
N ILE A 101 -9.31 -3.85 -0.13
CA ILE A 101 -9.62 -2.46 -0.39
C ILE A 101 -10.44 -2.36 -1.67
N ASP A 102 -11.33 -1.38 -1.73
CA ASP A 102 -12.14 -1.08 -2.91
C ASP A 102 -11.88 0.36 -3.32
N LEU A 103 -10.98 0.54 -4.27
CA LEU A 103 -10.54 1.86 -4.72
C LEU A 103 -11.52 2.50 -5.71
N GLY A 104 -12.60 1.81 -6.12
CA GLY A 104 -13.66 2.36 -6.99
C GLY A 104 -13.13 3.14 -8.21
N GLU A 105 -13.65 4.35 -8.41
CA GLU A 105 -13.13 5.35 -9.36
C GLU A 105 -12.36 6.42 -8.57
N LEU A 106 -11.03 6.45 -8.73
CA LEU A 106 -10.08 7.28 -7.99
C LEU A 106 -9.38 8.31 -8.88
#